data_AF-A0A0C3C423-F1
#
_entry.id   AF-A0A0C3C423-F1
#
_cell.length_a   1.000
_cell.length_b   1.000
_cell.length_c   1.000
_cell.angle_alpha   90.00
_cell.angle_beta   90.00
_cell.angle_gamma   90.00
#
_symmetry.space_group_name_H-M   'P 1'
#
loop_
_entity.id
_entity.type
_entity.pdbx_description
1 polymer ?
#
loop_
_entity_poly.entity_id
_entity_poly.type
_entity_poly.pdbx_seq_one_letter_code
_entity_poly.pdbx_strand_id
1 'polypeptide(L)'
;SGALAAFAPKFYRYLVRTLEILFGKYSHLEHTFSNSAFPAASFNCGPRSVSLDHIDYGNLSHGLCALTALGSYDHTRGGHLILFGLKLAVQFPVRSSVLIPSGCMEHGNTPIGEGETRLSIAQYAAGGLFRWVAYGFRSAKSLLKTAAGKCLKHKIDKGANERWKEGLAMFSTMEGLQ
;
A
#
# COMPACT_ATOMS: atom_id res chain seq x y z
N SER A 1 5.79 -4.23 10.18
CA SER A 1 6.40 -3.21 9.30
C SER A 1 7.93 -3.21 9.20
N GLY A 2 8.65 -4.21 9.73
CA GLY A 2 10.12 -4.25 9.65
C GLY A 2 10.66 -4.24 8.22
N ALA A 3 10.10 -5.05 7.32
CA ALA A 3 10.48 -5.05 5.90
C ALA A 3 10.30 -3.68 5.24
N LEU A 4 9.22 -2.96 5.55
CA LEU A 4 8.98 -1.62 5.03
C LEU A 4 10.03 -0.62 5.52
N ALA A 5 10.38 -0.67 6.80
CA ALA A 5 11.41 0.20 7.38
C ALA A 5 12.80 -0.08 6.79
N ALA A 6 13.12 -1.35 6.54
CA ALA A 6 14.41 -1.77 5.99
C ALA A 6 14.55 -1.44 4.50
N PHE A 7 13.55 -1.77 3.67
CA PHE A 7 13.67 -1.70 2.20
C PHE A 7 13.01 -0.46 1.58
N ALA A 8 12.17 0.27 2.32
CA ALA A 8 11.56 1.52 1.87
C ALA A 8 11.56 2.61 2.96
N PRO A 9 12.73 2.93 3.55
CA PRO A 9 12.84 3.83 4.70
C PRO A 9 12.25 5.23 4.46
N LYS A 10 12.35 5.76 3.24
CA LYS A 10 11.75 7.05 2.86
C LYS A 10 10.22 7.02 2.99
N PHE A 11 9.59 6.02 2.36
CA PHE A 11 8.14 5.85 2.45
C PHE A 11 7.69 5.48 3.87
N TYR A 12 8.43 4.62 4.56
CA TYR A 12 8.17 4.29 5.97
C TYR A 12 8.09 5.55 6.84
N ARG A 13 9.09 6.45 6.76
CA ARG A 13 9.08 7.72 7.51
C ARG A 13 7.90 8.61 7.12
N TYR A 14 7.56 8.70 5.84
CA TYR A 14 6.42 9.49 5.38
C TYR A 14 5.08 8.94 5.88
N LEU A 15 4.90 7.61 5.86
CA LEU A 15 3.74 6.93 6.42
C LEU A 15 3.61 7.20 7.92
N VAL A 16 4.65 6.91 8.70
CA VAL A 16 4.66 7.10 10.15
C VAL A 16 4.37 8.56 10.51
N ARG A 17 5.06 9.51 9.88
CA ARG A 17 4.85 10.93 10.15
C ARG A 17 3.43 11.38 9.84
N THR A 18 2.85 10.90 8.75
CA THR A 18 1.46 11.21 8.39
C THR A 18 0.49 10.66 9.44
N LEU A 19 0.72 9.43 9.90
CA LEU A 19 -0.14 8.80 10.92
C LEU A 19 0.02 9.45 12.30
N GLU A 20 1.22 9.86 12.70
CA GLU A 20 1.44 10.64 13.93
C GLU A 20 0.59 11.92 13.96
N ILE A 21 0.59 12.66 12.84
CA ILE A 21 -0.21 13.88 12.71
C ILE A 21 -1.71 13.56 12.76
N LEU A 22 -2.12 12.47 12.11
CA LEU A 22 -3.52 12.03 12.10
C LEU A 22 -4.00 11.61 13.50
N PHE A 23 -3.21 10.80 14.21
CA PHE A 23 -3.56 10.26 15.52
C PHE A 23 -3.46 11.34 16.61
N GLY A 24 -2.52 12.27 16.47
CA GLY A 24 -2.47 13.47 17.32
C GLY A 24 -3.70 14.37 17.16
N LYS A 25 -4.35 14.37 15.98
CA LYS A 25 -5.60 15.10 15.77
C LYS A 25 -6.82 14.37 16.31
N TYR A 26 -6.83 13.04 16.24
CA TYR A 26 -7.97 12.20 16.61
C TYR A 26 -7.56 11.16 17.65
N SER A 27 -7.70 11.52 18.93
CA SER A 27 -7.26 10.70 20.07
C SER A 27 -8.01 9.38 20.24
N HIS A 28 -9.11 9.17 19.51
CA HIS A 28 -9.89 7.93 19.51
C HIS A 28 -9.45 6.93 18.42
N LEU A 29 -8.48 7.30 17.57
CA LEU A 29 -7.95 6.37 16.59
C LEU A 29 -6.97 5.41 17.24
N GLU A 30 -7.05 4.14 16.85
CA GLU A 30 -6.17 3.08 17.31
C GLU A 30 -5.47 2.43 16.12
N HIS A 31 -4.25 1.93 16.35
CA HIS A 31 -3.53 1.16 15.36
C HIS A 31 -4.18 -0.23 15.22
N THR A 32 -4.30 -0.73 13.99
CA THR A 32 -4.78 -2.10 13.74
C THR A 32 -3.93 -3.15 14.44
N PHE A 33 -2.60 -2.95 14.46
CA PHE A 33 -1.67 -3.77 15.23
C PHE A 33 -0.62 -2.87 15.89
N SER A 34 -0.30 -3.14 17.15
CA SER A 34 0.70 -2.37 17.92
C SER A 34 2.12 -2.43 17.32
N ASN A 35 2.41 -3.45 16.51
CA ASN A 35 3.70 -3.66 15.85
C ASN A 35 3.68 -3.36 14.34
N SER A 36 2.65 -2.66 13.84
CA SER A 36 2.54 -2.27 12.44
C SER A 36 2.33 -0.77 12.27
N ALA A 37 3.10 -0.19 11.35
CA ALA A 37 2.92 1.18 10.88
C ALA A 37 1.78 1.31 9.87
N PHE A 38 1.18 0.22 9.40
CA PHE A 38 0.06 0.29 8.47
C PHE A 38 -1.25 0.63 9.24
N PRO A 39 -2.07 1.55 8.72
CA PRO A 39 -3.32 1.96 9.37
C PRO A 39 -4.50 1.02 9.04
N ALA A 40 -4.33 0.07 8.13
CA ALA A 40 -5.37 -0.87 7.73
C ALA A 40 -4.80 -2.23 7.35
N ALA A 41 -5.60 -3.27 7.52
CA ALA A 41 -5.31 -4.62 7.09
C ALA A 41 -6.56 -5.36 6.63
N SER A 42 -6.38 -6.26 5.67
CA SER A 42 -7.41 -7.19 5.18
C SER A 42 -6.91 -8.62 5.26
N PHE A 43 -7.82 -9.53 5.59
CA PHE A 43 -7.56 -10.97 5.66
C PHE A 43 -8.39 -11.68 4.58
N ASN A 44 -7.71 -12.36 3.67
CA ASN A 44 -8.34 -13.24 2.70
C ASN A 44 -8.35 -14.66 3.28
N CYS A 45 -9.50 -15.07 3.80
CA CYS A 45 -9.60 -16.22 4.72
C CYS A 45 -9.67 -17.60 4.05
N GLY A 46 -9.37 -17.72 2.76
CA GLY A 46 -9.33 -19.01 2.06
C GLY A 46 -10.70 -19.68 1.82
N PRO A 47 -10.75 -21.01 1.67
CA PRO A 47 -9.59 -21.93 1.69
C PRO A 47 -8.72 -21.79 0.44
N ARG A 48 -9.23 -21.21 -0.66
CA ARG A 48 -8.50 -21.01 -1.91
C ARG A 48 -8.62 -19.56 -2.36
N SER A 49 -8.03 -18.64 -1.59
CA SER A 49 -8.09 -17.22 -1.92
C SER A 49 -7.35 -16.93 -3.22
N VAL A 50 -8.13 -16.60 -4.26
CA VAL A 50 -7.66 -16.13 -5.57
C VAL A 50 -8.03 -14.66 -5.73
N SER A 51 -7.08 -13.87 -6.20
CA SER A 51 -7.33 -12.47 -6.57
C SER A 51 -7.21 -12.33 -8.07
N LEU A 52 -8.30 -11.91 -8.72
CA LEU A 52 -8.31 -11.56 -10.14
C LEU A 52 -7.44 -10.32 -10.40
N ASP A 53 -7.25 -9.95 -11.65
CA ASP A 53 -6.54 -8.73 -12.02
C ASP A 53 -7.22 -7.50 -11.42
N HIS A 54 -6.46 -6.72 -10.67
CA HIS A 54 -6.98 -5.49 -10.07
C HIS A 54 -5.86 -4.51 -9.71
N ILE A 55 -6.28 -3.30 -9.40
CA ILE A 55 -5.47 -2.23 -8.80
C ILE A 55 -6.21 -1.76 -7.55
N ASP A 56 -5.48 -1.59 -6.45
CA ASP A 56 -6.03 -1.03 -5.22
C ASP A 56 -6.11 0.50 -5.30
N TYR A 57 -6.96 1.03 -6.20
CA TYR A 57 -7.03 2.46 -6.53
C TYR A 57 -7.24 3.40 -5.32
N GLY A 58 -7.73 2.88 -4.19
CA GLY A 58 -7.88 3.63 -2.93
C GLY A 58 -6.56 3.86 -2.18
N ASN A 59 -5.54 3.05 -2.43
CA ASN A 59 -4.22 3.14 -1.80
C ASN A 59 -3.42 4.33 -2.32
N LEU A 60 -2.44 4.77 -1.52
CA LEU A 60 -1.48 5.75 -2.00
C LEU A 60 -0.70 5.15 -3.19
N SER A 61 -0.69 5.82 -4.34
CA SER A 61 -0.16 5.26 -5.59
C SER A 61 1.28 4.75 -5.48
N HIS A 62 2.18 5.54 -4.90
CA HIS A 62 3.57 5.16 -4.64
C HIS A 62 3.78 4.51 -3.26
N GLY A 63 2.69 4.28 -2.51
CA GLY A 63 2.75 3.63 -1.21
C GLY A 63 2.84 2.12 -1.37
N LEU A 64 3.80 1.50 -0.68
CA LEU A 64 3.95 0.05 -0.68
C LEU A 64 2.95 -0.59 0.28
N CYS A 65 2.14 -1.51 -0.21
CA CYS A 65 1.39 -2.44 0.63
C CYS A 65 2.26 -3.66 0.94
N ALA A 66 1.99 -4.33 2.06
CA ALA A 66 2.60 -5.60 2.41
C ALA A 66 1.59 -6.72 2.23
N LEU A 67 1.85 -7.62 1.27
CA LEU A 67 1.09 -8.84 1.07
C LEU A 67 1.84 -10.00 1.70
N THR A 68 1.16 -10.85 2.46
CA THR A 68 1.75 -12.04 3.10
C THR A 68 0.94 -13.26 2.72
N ALA A 69 1.60 -14.26 2.14
CA ALA A 69 0.97 -15.52 1.78
C ALA A 69 0.92 -16.48 2.97
N LEU A 70 -0.22 -17.15 3.14
CA LEU A 70 -0.50 -18.11 4.21
C LEU A 70 -1.18 -19.36 3.63
N GLY A 71 -1.32 -20.40 4.44
CA GLY A 71 -1.93 -21.68 4.05
C GLY A 71 -0.89 -22.78 3.85
N SER A 72 -1.23 -23.76 3.01
CA SER A 72 -0.40 -24.90 2.65
C SER A 72 -0.64 -25.24 1.18
N TYR A 73 0.29 -24.83 0.32
CA TYR A 73 0.26 -25.07 -1.12
C TYR A 73 1.68 -25.18 -1.69
N ASP A 74 1.83 -25.88 -2.82
CA ASP A 74 3.06 -25.91 -3.58
C ASP A 74 3.23 -24.61 -4.39
N HIS A 75 3.97 -23.67 -3.80
CA HIS A 75 4.28 -22.37 -4.38
C HIS A 75 5.11 -22.42 -5.68
N THR A 76 5.63 -23.59 -6.06
CA THR A 76 6.32 -23.78 -7.35
C THR A 76 5.35 -24.12 -8.49
N ARG A 77 4.12 -24.54 -8.13
CA ARG A 77 3.07 -24.96 -9.07
C ARG A 77 1.89 -24.01 -9.12
N GLY A 78 1.62 -23.26 -8.05
CA GLY A 78 0.44 -22.39 -7.95
C GLY A 78 0.58 -21.27 -6.91
N GLY A 79 -0.46 -20.44 -6.79
CA GLY A 79 -0.46 -19.31 -5.85
C GLY A 79 0.55 -18.20 -6.15
N HIS A 80 1.08 -18.15 -7.37
CA HIS A 80 2.07 -17.16 -7.83
C HIS A 80 1.46 -15.76 -7.79
N LEU A 81 2.26 -14.76 -7.41
CA LEU A 81 1.91 -13.36 -7.58
C LEU A 81 2.09 -12.97 -9.05
N ILE A 82 1.06 -12.39 -9.65
CA ILE A 82 1.15 -11.85 -11.01
C ILE A 82 1.25 -10.33 -10.93
N LEU A 83 2.24 -9.76 -11.61
CA LEU A 83 2.42 -8.32 -11.82
C LEU A 83 2.22 -8.05 -13.32
N PHE A 84 0.98 -7.78 -13.71
CA PHE A 84 0.55 -7.80 -15.11
C PHE A 84 1.28 -6.74 -15.94
N GLY A 85 1.40 -5.51 -15.42
CA GLY A 85 2.12 -4.42 -16.10
C GLY A 85 3.61 -4.69 -16.31
N LEU A 86 4.21 -5.57 -15.50
CA LEU A 86 5.60 -5.99 -15.64
C LEU A 86 5.76 -7.28 -16.45
N LYS A 87 4.66 -7.95 -16.81
CA LYS A 87 4.64 -9.28 -17.43
C LYS A 87 5.44 -10.31 -16.61
N LEU A 88 5.33 -10.23 -15.29
CA LEU A 88 6.03 -11.12 -14.35
C LEU A 88 5.05 -12.01 -13.58
N ALA A 89 5.40 -13.29 -13.49
CA ALA A 89 4.82 -14.25 -12.56
C ALA A 89 5.91 -14.63 -11.54
N VAL A 90 5.66 -14.37 -10.26
CA VAL A 90 6.62 -14.57 -9.18
C VAL A 90 6.11 -15.70 -8.30
N GLN A 91 6.92 -16.76 -8.14
CA GLN A 91 6.65 -17.78 -7.12
C GLN A 91 6.54 -17.10 -5.77
N PHE A 92 5.44 -17.32 -5.06
CA PHE A 92 5.16 -16.64 -3.80
C PHE A 92 5.04 -17.67 -2.67
N PRO A 93 6.15 -17.96 -1.94
CA PRO A 93 6.16 -18.98 -0.92
C PRO A 93 5.20 -18.69 0.24
N VAL A 94 4.65 -19.76 0.83
CA VAL A 94 3.92 -19.69 2.10
C VAL A 94 4.79 -19.03 3.17
N ARG A 95 4.19 -18.18 4.02
CA ARG A 95 4.85 -17.39 5.09
C ARG A 95 5.85 -16.34 4.59
N SER A 96 5.90 -16.07 3.29
CA SER A 96 6.68 -14.94 2.76
C SER A 96 5.81 -13.69 2.60
N SER A 97 6.48 -12.52 2.60
CA SER A 97 5.85 -11.23 2.36
C SER A 97 6.50 -10.53 1.18
N VAL A 98 5.71 -9.75 0.45
CA VAL A 98 6.17 -8.89 -0.64
C VAL A 98 5.64 -7.47 -0.43
N LEU A 99 6.45 -6.49 -0.83
CA LEU A 99 6.08 -5.07 -0.85
C LEU A 99 5.81 -4.63 -2.28
N ILE A 100 4.59 -4.17 -2.59
CA ILE A 100 4.25 -3.69 -3.94
C ILE A 100 3.50 -2.36 -3.88
N PRO A 101 3.63 -1.48 -4.89
CA PRO A 101 2.82 -0.27 -4.99
C PRO A 101 1.44 -0.60 -5.56
N SER A 102 0.60 -1.29 -4.77
CA SER A 102 -0.66 -1.86 -5.28
C SER A 102 -1.68 -0.83 -5.78
N GLY A 103 -1.54 0.44 -5.39
CA GLY A 103 -2.38 1.54 -5.87
C GLY A 103 -2.08 2.00 -7.30
N CYS A 104 -0.97 1.55 -7.90
CA CYS A 104 -0.66 1.81 -9.30
C CYS A 104 -0.07 0.62 -10.07
N MET A 105 0.01 -0.56 -9.44
CA MET A 105 0.48 -1.79 -10.05
C MET A 105 -0.67 -2.78 -10.17
N GLU A 106 -1.02 -3.13 -11.40
CA GLU A 106 -1.99 -4.18 -11.68
C GLU A 106 -1.43 -5.55 -11.25
N HIS A 107 -2.17 -6.24 -10.40
CA HIS A 107 -1.70 -7.48 -9.79
C HIS A 107 -2.85 -8.45 -9.49
N GLY A 108 -2.48 -9.71 -9.23
CA GLY A 108 -3.39 -10.80 -8.91
C GLY A 108 -2.61 -12.02 -8.43
N ASN A 109 -3.27 -13.17 -8.30
CA ASN A 109 -2.55 -14.42 -8.05
C ASN A 109 -3.17 -15.60 -8.79
N THR A 110 -2.33 -16.59 -9.10
CA THR A 110 -2.80 -17.81 -9.75
C THR A 110 -3.57 -18.71 -8.78
N PRO A 111 -4.45 -19.58 -9.29
CA PRO A 111 -5.02 -20.67 -8.50
C PRO A 111 -3.95 -21.56 -7.88
N ILE A 112 -4.38 -22.34 -6.88
CA ILE A 112 -3.61 -23.41 -6.24
C ILE A 112 -4.18 -24.77 -6.63
N GLY A 113 -3.42 -25.84 -6.35
CA GLY A 113 -3.81 -27.22 -6.60
C GLY A 113 -5.02 -27.69 -5.79
N GLU A 114 -5.56 -28.83 -6.19
CA GLU A 114 -6.66 -29.48 -5.47
C GLU A 114 -6.20 -29.96 -4.09
N GLY A 115 -7.06 -29.79 -3.08
CA GLY A 115 -6.76 -30.12 -1.69
C GLY A 115 -5.81 -29.14 -0.97
N GLU A 116 -5.22 -28.18 -1.68
CA GLU A 116 -4.36 -27.16 -1.10
C GLU A 116 -5.16 -26.03 -0.43
N THR A 117 -4.48 -25.26 0.43
CA THR A 117 -5.05 -24.07 1.06
C THR A 117 -4.21 -22.83 0.83
N ARG A 118 -4.85 -21.71 0.55
CA ARG A 118 -4.21 -20.40 0.44
C ARG A 118 -5.07 -19.33 1.09
N LEU A 119 -4.44 -18.60 2.00
CA LEU A 119 -4.95 -17.41 2.67
C LEU A 119 -3.94 -16.28 2.43
N SER A 120 -4.34 -15.04 2.68
CA SER A 120 -3.38 -13.94 2.68
C SER A 120 -3.75 -12.81 3.61
N ILE A 121 -2.74 -12.04 4.03
CA ILE A 121 -2.90 -10.79 4.75
C ILE A 121 -2.38 -9.68 3.86
N ALA A 122 -3.17 -8.62 3.70
CA ALA A 122 -2.75 -7.37 3.08
C ALA A 122 -2.70 -6.29 4.15
N GLN A 123 -1.62 -5.53 4.22
CA GLN A 123 -1.52 -4.32 5.05
C GLN A 123 -1.20 -3.13 4.16
N TYR A 124 -1.95 -2.04 4.29
CA TYR A 124 -1.94 -0.96 3.31
C TYR A 124 -2.34 0.38 3.93
N ALA A 125 -2.14 1.47 3.18
CA ALA A 125 -2.52 2.81 3.58
C ALA A 125 -3.28 3.51 2.46
N ALA A 126 -4.52 3.94 2.77
CA ALA A 126 -5.35 4.67 1.82
C ALA A 126 -4.74 6.04 1.49
N GLY A 127 -4.68 6.38 0.19
CA GLY A 127 -4.17 7.67 -0.28
C GLY A 127 -4.98 8.86 0.25
N GLY A 128 -6.25 8.62 0.60
CA GLY A 128 -7.12 9.60 1.24
C GLY A 128 -6.60 10.11 2.58
N LEU A 129 -5.92 9.28 3.38
CA LEU A 129 -5.36 9.68 4.68
C LEU A 129 -4.28 10.76 4.52
N PHE A 130 -3.38 10.56 3.55
CA PHE A 130 -2.32 11.51 3.22
C PHE A 130 -2.89 12.85 2.73
N ARG A 131 -3.89 12.80 1.83
CA ARG A 131 -4.57 14.01 1.37
C ARG A 131 -5.32 14.71 2.50
N TRP A 132 -5.98 13.97 3.38
CA TRP A 132 -6.71 14.52 4.52
C TRP A 132 -5.80 15.33 5.43
N VAL A 133 -4.64 14.76 5.79
CA VAL A 133 -3.61 15.46 6.57
C VAL A 133 -3.05 16.66 5.81
N ALA A 134 -2.66 16.48 4.55
CA ALA A 134 -2.09 17.57 3.73
C ALA A 134 -3.07 18.74 3.56
N TYR A 135 -4.36 18.48 3.38
CA TYR A 135 -5.42 19.50 3.26
C TYR A 135 -5.75 20.22 4.58
N GLY A 136 -5.08 19.86 5.67
CA GLY A 136 -5.35 20.40 7.01
C GLY A 136 -6.69 19.92 7.54
N PHE A 137 -6.98 18.62 7.41
CA PHE A 137 -8.20 17.96 7.90
C PHE A 137 -9.48 18.52 7.27
N ARG A 138 -9.43 18.78 5.97
CA ARG A 138 -10.57 19.26 5.17
C ARG A 138 -10.75 18.41 3.93
N SER A 139 -11.99 18.21 3.52
CA SER A 139 -12.29 17.48 2.29
C SER A 139 -11.90 18.31 1.07
N ALA A 140 -11.55 17.65 -0.04
CA ALA A 140 -11.32 18.32 -1.31
C ALA A 140 -12.52 19.21 -1.71
N LYS A 141 -13.75 18.72 -1.49
CA LYS A 141 -14.99 19.46 -1.74
C LYS A 141 -15.08 20.75 -0.89
N SER A 142 -14.63 20.72 0.37
CA SER A 142 -14.62 21.89 1.24
C SER A 142 -13.59 22.93 0.77
N LEU A 143 -12.39 22.50 0.38
CA LEU A 143 -11.35 23.40 -0.13
C LEU A 143 -11.80 24.17 -1.38
N LEU A 144 -12.58 23.54 -2.26
CA LEU A 144 -13.07 24.17 -3.49
C LEU A 144 -14.07 25.33 -3.24
N LYS A 145 -14.58 25.51 -2.02
CA LYS A 145 -15.53 26.58 -1.69
C LYS A 145 -14.91 27.97 -1.55
N THR A 146 -13.59 28.07 -1.39
CA THR A 146 -12.90 29.35 -1.16
C THR A 146 -11.69 29.51 -2.09
N ALA A 147 -11.31 30.75 -2.42
CA ALA A 147 -10.12 31.00 -3.23
C ALA A 147 -8.84 30.48 -2.55
N ALA A 148 -8.70 30.70 -1.24
CA ALA A 148 -7.58 30.19 -0.45
C ALA A 148 -7.53 28.66 -0.44
N GLY A 149 -8.68 27.99 -0.30
CA GLY A 149 -8.75 26.53 -0.33
C GLY A 149 -8.41 25.93 -1.70
N LYS A 150 -8.85 26.58 -2.80
CA LYS A 150 -8.45 26.21 -4.16
C LYS A 150 -6.94 26.34 -4.36
N CYS A 151 -6.34 27.43 -3.89
CA CYS A 151 -4.89 27.66 -3.95
C CYS A 151 -4.12 26.58 -3.15
N LEU A 152 -4.56 26.28 -1.92
CA LEU A 152 -3.97 25.22 -1.11
C LEU A 152 -4.05 23.86 -1.80
N LYS A 153 -5.24 23.48 -2.30
CA LYS A 153 -5.43 22.21 -3.02
C LYS A 153 -4.52 22.12 -4.23
N HIS A 154 -4.43 23.18 -5.04
CA HIS A 154 -3.55 23.21 -6.21
C HIS A 154 -2.07 23.02 -5.82
N LYS A 155 -1.61 23.72 -4.77
CA LYS A 155 -0.24 23.61 -4.24
C LYS A 155 0.10 22.19 -3.76
N ILE A 156 -0.87 21.47 -3.20
CA ILE A 156 -0.68 20.11 -2.69
C ILE A 156 -0.80 19.07 -3.80
N ASP A 157 -1.84 19.19 -4.63
CA ASP A 157 -2.14 18.19 -5.66
C ASP A 157 -1.19 18.24 -6.84
N LYS A 158 -0.61 19.41 -7.11
CA LYS A 158 0.43 19.60 -8.13
C LYS A 158 0.03 19.09 -9.52
N GLY A 159 0.96 19.17 -10.46
CA GLY A 159 0.79 18.50 -11.76
C GLY A 159 0.94 16.98 -11.64
N ALA A 160 0.32 16.22 -12.55
CA ALA A 160 0.47 14.75 -12.58
C ALA A 160 1.95 14.33 -12.70
N ASN A 161 2.71 14.98 -13.60
CA ASN A 161 4.14 14.69 -13.80
C ASN A 161 4.98 14.99 -12.55
N GLU A 162 4.65 16.05 -11.81
CA GLU A 162 5.34 16.42 -10.57
C GLU A 162 5.06 15.38 -9.48
N ARG A 163 3.80 15.01 -9.28
CA ARG A 163 3.42 13.96 -8.32
C ARG A 163 4.07 12.62 -8.63
N TRP A 164 4.18 12.24 -9.91
CA TRP A 164 4.85 11.00 -10.28
C TRP A 164 6.35 11.04 -9.96
N LYS A 165 7.03 12.15 -10.26
CA LYS A 165 8.45 12.32 -9.89
C LYS A 165 8.65 12.24 -8.39
N GLU A 166 7.80 12.90 -7.61
CA GLU A 166 7.85 12.86 -6.14
C GLU A 166 7.58 11.46 -5.60
N GLY A 167 6.56 10.78 -6.12
CA GLY A 167 6.26 9.41 -5.75
C GLY A 167 7.40 8.44 -6.06
N LEU A 168 8.03 8.56 -7.23
CA LEU A 168 9.19 7.75 -7.60
C LEU A 168 10.40 8.03 -6.69
N ALA A 169 10.62 9.28 -6.29
CA ALA A 169 11.71 9.65 -5.37
C ALA A 169 11.57 9.03 -3.97
N MET A 170 10.38 8.55 -3.60
CA MET A 170 10.11 7.83 -2.35
C MET A 170 10.61 6.39 -2.36
N PHE A 171 10.92 5.83 -3.53
CA PHE A 171 11.59 4.53 -3.60
C PHE A 171 13.08 4.68 -3.25
N SER A 172 13.64 3.63 -2.67
CA SER A 172 15.07 3.55 -2.35
C SER A 172 15.78 2.80 -3.47
N THR A 173 17.01 3.22 -3.78
CA THR A 173 17.90 2.43 -4.66
C THR A 173 18.73 1.49 -3.80
N MET A 174 19.34 0.48 -4.41
CA MET A 174 20.18 -0.47 -3.67
C MET A 174 21.37 0.23 -3.02
N GLU A 175 21.98 1.20 -3.71
CA GLU A 175 23.10 2.01 -3.18
C GLU A 175 22.67 2.86 -1.99
N GLY A 176 21.41 3.32 -1.96
CA GLY A 176 20.86 4.11 -0.84
C GLY A 176 20.42 3.28 0.37
N LEU A 177 20.50 1.93 0.28
CA LEU A 177 20.18 1.00 1.36
C LEU A 177 21.42 0.30 1.96
N GLN A 178 22.60 0.50 1.35
CA GLN A 178 23.91 0.03 1.85
C GLN A 178 24.52 1.09 2.78
#